data_AF-A0A942P1V2-F1
#
_entry.id   AF-A0A942P1V2-F1
#
_cell.length_a   1.000
_cell.length_b   1.000
_cell.length_c   1.000
_cell.angle_alpha   90.00
_cell.angle_beta   90.00
_cell.angle_gamma   90.00
#
_symmetry.space_group_name_H-M   'P 1'
#
loop_
_entity.id
_entity.type
_entity.pdbx_description
1 polymer ?
#
loop_
_entity_poly.entity_id
_entity_poly.type
_entity_poly.pdbx_seq_one_letter_code
_entity_poly.pdbx_strand_id
1 'polypeptide(L)'
;MKKWHTIWLLAFVPVLLAGCKKDKQPTPPPPDTTLMEVELYNHFVPQPLKSYLFVSDHAGKVIAATECAADGSYVLMGDEGVAVPETFQVSILHFDIYWHSILLNIQTFQQVSRDSWKIGGSNPDTIGTVKVEYANLPDGHGAILLSTPGYYNLTASANPSKLNLYRNNDPVLVKQQKHADGPRYFWIDQVVPGQLVPVDFNAMVPAAEQSTSLPFDVAFCEASLSGFQQAFTPESLPMVCHIDFGNGQLQNFIRWSFPADRFTDFQTEISLPDPLAIDNRFIDRNFGPIPAAFNKLDVGIDIVSGAGPEVKLNTSGDFNVLAVKFSDLGPGEELLNWVVYTSDTTTQIRLPELPAMITDFFTGLRRDSMQLEYVETRQYRDFQSYGEFVGAMYKPDFPAGPERLNMHAYRKVVPQGIRSFLMSR
;
A
#
# COMPACT_ATOMS: atom_id res chain seq x y z
N MET A 1 -84.39 -17.49 21.77
CA MET A 1 -83.86 -16.30 21.06
C MET A 1 -84.27 -16.40 19.60
N LYS A 2 -85.10 -15.42 19.17
CA LYS A 2 -85.43 -14.86 17.82
C LYS A 2 -85.15 -15.73 16.56
N LYS A 3 -86.18 -16.25 15.84
CA LYS A 3 -87.05 -15.65 14.77
C LYS A 3 -86.25 -15.14 13.54
N TRP A 4 -86.29 -15.83 12.39
CA TRP A 4 -87.27 -15.82 11.27
C TRP A 4 -87.21 -14.57 10.35
N HIS A 5 -86.96 -14.86 9.06
CA HIS A 5 -87.51 -14.26 7.82
C HIS A 5 -86.82 -13.06 7.13
N THR A 6 -86.27 -13.37 5.94
CA THR A 6 -86.61 -12.86 4.59
C THR A 6 -87.01 -11.39 4.42
N ILE A 7 -86.42 -10.70 3.43
CA ILE A 7 -87.11 -9.95 2.35
C ILE A 7 -86.11 -9.39 1.31
N TRP A 8 -86.63 -9.33 0.09
CA TRP A 8 -86.09 -8.92 -1.21
C TRP A 8 -85.99 -7.39 -1.46
N LEU A 9 -85.42 -7.05 -2.63
CA LEU A 9 -85.71 -5.92 -3.55
C LEU A 9 -84.81 -4.65 -3.53
N LEU A 10 -83.95 -4.57 -4.57
CA LEU A 10 -84.00 -3.66 -5.73
C LEU A 10 -84.29 -2.15 -5.58
N ALA A 11 -83.48 -1.41 -6.35
CA ALA A 11 -83.69 -0.11 -7.01
C ALA A 11 -83.20 1.17 -6.30
N PHE A 12 -82.18 1.84 -6.87
CA PHE A 12 -82.32 3.11 -7.61
C PHE A 12 -80.93 3.65 -8.06
N VAL A 13 -80.83 4.04 -9.33
CA VAL A 13 -79.78 4.86 -9.98
C VAL A 13 -80.30 6.32 -9.96
N PRO A 14 -79.52 7.39 -9.67
CA PRO A 14 -78.74 8.14 -10.70
C PRO A 14 -77.50 8.95 -10.19
N VAL A 15 -76.37 9.03 -10.92
CA VAL A 15 -75.95 10.05 -11.92
C VAL A 15 -74.87 11.04 -11.42
N LEU A 16 -73.74 11.03 -12.15
CA LEU A 16 -72.74 12.08 -12.49
C LEU A 16 -72.14 13.01 -11.41
N LEU A 17 -70.81 13.02 -11.34
CA LEU A 17 -70.00 14.15 -11.86
C LEU A 17 -68.50 13.82 -11.94
N ALA A 18 -67.88 14.32 -12.99
CA ALA A 18 -66.48 14.16 -13.35
C ALA A 18 -65.52 14.79 -12.34
N GLY A 19 -64.37 14.14 -12.16
CA GLY A 19 -63.18 14.71 -11.51
C GLY A 19 -61.93 14.11 -12.14
N CYS A 20 -61.15 14.94 -12.82
CA CYS A 20 -59.97 14.60 -13.60
C CYS A 20 -59.01 13.65 -12.85
N LYS A 21 -58.61 12.55 -13.51
CA LYS A 21 -57.40 11.82 -13.16
C LYS A 21 -56.22 12.78 -13.34
N LYS A 22 -55.61 13.22 -12.25
CA LYS A 22 -54.22 13.67 -12.27
C LYS A 22 -53.41 12.46 -12.71
N ASP A 23 -52.82 12.54 -13.89
CA ASP A 23 -51.69 11.70 -14.25
C ASP A 23 -50.69 11.79 -13.10
N LYS A 24 -50.46 10.67 -12.42
CA LYS A 24 -49.32 10.55 -11.52
C LYS A 24 -48.10 10.71 -12.42
N GLN A 25 -47.46 11.88 -12.31
CA GLN A 25 -46.06 12.03 -12.71
C GLN A 25 -45.32 10.77 -12.22
N PRO A 26 -44.52 10.11 -13.08
CA PRO A 26 -43.63 9.08 -12.59
C PRO A 26 -42.84 9.71 -11.45
N THR A 27 -42.96 9.11 -10.25
CA THR A 27 -42.12 9.48 -9.12
C THR A 27 -40.69 9.43 -9.66
N PRO A 28 -39.89 10.51 -9.54
CA PRO A 28 -38.49 10.42 -9.93
C PRO A 28 -37.91 9.18 -9.25
N PRO A 29 -37.08 8.38 -9.95
CA PRO A 29 -36.39 7.28 -9.30
C PRO A 29 -35.76 7.82 -8.01
N PRO A 30 -35.81 7.07 -6.89
CA PRO A 30 -35.17 7.51 -5.66
C PRO A 30 -33.76 7.97 -6.01
N PRO A 31 -33.32 9.14 -5.50
CA PRO A 31 -32.00 9.65 -5.80
C PRO A 31 -30.99 8.54 -5.50
N ASP A 32 -30.12 8.26 -6.47
CA ASP A 32 -29.10 7.24 -6.33
C ASP A 32 -28.19 7.61 -5.15
N THR A 33 -28.39 6.92 -4.02
CA THR A 33 -27.62 7.11 -2.79
C THR A 33 -26.31 6.34 -2.79
N THR A 34 -26.03 5.55 -3.83
CA THR A 34 -24.78 4.80 -3.95
C THR A 34 -23.62 5.77 -4.11
N LEU A 35 -22.72 5.79 -3.13
CA LEU A 35 -21.49 6.58 -3.18
C LEU A 35 -20.46 5.86 -4.05
N MET A 36 -20.29 4.57 -3.78
CA MET A 36 -19.20 3.77 -4.33
C MET A 36 -19.48 2.28 -4.19
N GLU A 37 -18.99 1.51 -5.15
CA GLU A 37 -18.86 0.06 -5.05
C GLU A 37 -17.37 -0.29 -4.90
N VAL A 38 -17.03 -1.24 -4.05
CA VAL A 38 -15.65 -1.67 -3.82
C VAL A 38 -15.58 -3.18 -3.88
N GLU A 39 -14.73 -3.74 -4.73
CA GLU A 39 -14.41 -5.16 -4.79
C GLU A 39 -13.04 -5.38 -4.14
N LEU A 40 -13.01 -6.14 -3.06
CA LEU A 40 -11.79 -6.57 -2.39
C LEU A 40 -11.39 -7.97 -2.87
N TYR A 41 -10.11 -8.18 -3.17
CA TYR A 41 -9.60 -9.45 -3.66
C TYR A 41 -8.16 -9.73 -3.16
N ASN A 42 -7.63 -10.91 -3.45
CA ASN A 42 -6.26 -11.32 -3.10
C ASN A 42 -5.93 -11.21 -1.61
N HIS A 43 -6.83 -11.69 -0.74
CA HIS A 43 -6.66 -11.72 0.71
C HIS A 43 -6.39 -10.33 1.31
N PHE A 44 -7.08 -9.31 0.79
CA PHE A 44 -7.00 -7.96 1.33
C PHE A 44 -7.36 -7.95 2.83
N VAL A 45 -8.31 -8.80 3.22
CA VAL A 45 -8.73 -8.97 4.61
C VAL A 45 -8.04 -10.21 5.22
N PRO A 46 -6.95 -10.07 5.98
CA PRO A 46 -6.30 -11.21 6.63
C PRO A 46 -7.24 -11.82 7.66
N GLN A 47 -7.60 -13.10 7.50
CA GLN A 47 -8.46 -13.78 8.47
C GLN A 47 -7.68 -14.09 9.76
N PRO A 48 -8.28 -13.92 10.97
CA PRO A 48 -9.67 -13.58 11.27
C PRO A 48 -9.91 -12.07 11.51
N LEU A 49 -9.00 -11.19 11.07
CA LEU A 49 -9.12 -9.74 11.23
C LEU A 49 -10.16 -9.18 10.24
N LYS A 50 -10.59 -7.95 10.51
CA LYS A 50 -11.55 -7.22 9.68
C LYS A 50 -10.80 -6.17 8.87
N SER A 51 -11.44 -5.52 7.92
CA SER A 51 -10.96 -4.26 7.34
C SER A 51 -12.13 -3.29 7.30
N TYR A 52 -11.87 -1.99 7.17
CA TYR A 52 -12.93 -1.00 7.15
C TYR A 52 -12.75 -0.07 5.97
N LEU A 53 -13.87 0.26 5.32
CA LEU A 53 -13.94 1.26 4.27
C LEU A 53 -14.88 2.35 4.74
N PHE A 54 -14.48 3.61 4.61
CA PHE A 54 -15.36 4.73 4.92
C PHE A 54 -15.14 5.91 3.98
N VAL A 55 -16.24 6.62 3.74
CA VAL A 55 -16.32 7.79 2.88
C VAL A 55 -16.61 9.00 3.75
N SER A 56 -15.86 10.08 3.54
CA SER A 56 -16.04 11.35 4.23
C SER A 56 -16.15 12.52 3.25
N ASP A 57 -16.82 13.59 3.66
CA ASP A 57 -16.86 14.83 2.88
C ASP A 57 -15.50 15.57 2.87
N HIS A 58 -15.40 16.69 2.14
CA HIS A 58 -14.19 17.51 2.12
C HIS A 58 -13.84 18.18 3.46
N ALA A 59 -14.80 18.30 4.39
CA ALA A 59 -14.56 18.79 5.75
C ALA A 59 -14.05 17.67 6.69
N GLY A 60 -14.10 16.41 6.24
CA GLY A 60 -13.68 15.23 6.97
C GLY A 60 -14.81 14.55 7.74
N LYS A 61 -16.06 14.96 7.59
CA LYS A 61 -17.20 14.31 8.25
C LYS A 61 -17.53 12.99 7.55
N VAL A 62 -17.68 11.91 8.31
CA VAL A 62 -18.07 10.59 7.75
C VAL A 62 -19.49 10.66 7.17
N ILE A 63 -19.65 10.15 5.95
CA ILE A 63 -20.91 10.03 5.23
C ILE A 63 -21.37 8.56 5.20
N ALA A 64 -20.44 7.62 5.01
CA ALA A 64 -20.74 6.19 4.99
C ALA A 64 -19.55 5.39 5.50
N ALA A 65 -19.80 4.23 6.08
CA ALA A 65 -18.75 3.30 6.51
C ALA A 65 -19.27 1.86 6.44
N THR A 66 -18.36 0.92 6.19
CA THR A 66 -18.67 -0.50 6.18
C THR A 66 -17.51 -1.32 6.73
N GLU A 67 -17.84 -2.47 7.31
CA GLU A 67 -16.90 -3.49 7.73
C GLU A 67 -16.75 -4.51 6.60
N CYS A 68 -15.51 -4.85 6.29
CA CYS A 68 -15.14 -5.84 5.30
C CYS A 68 -14.59 -7.06 6.04
N ALA A 69 -15.35 -8.16 6.02
CA ALA A 69 -14.98 -9.38 6.74
C ALA A 69 -14.28 -10.42 5.85
N ALA A 70 -14.27 -10.25 4.53
CA ALA A 70 -13.63 -11.13 3.56
C ALA A 70 -13.44 -10.41 2.21
N ASP A 71 -12.75 -11.05 1.27
CA ASP A 71 -12.77 -10.64 -0.13
C ASP A 71 -14.19 -10.73 -0.71
N GLY A 72 -14.56 -9.77 -1.57
CA GLY A 72 -15.89 -9.66 -2.13
C GLY A 72 -16.28 -8.23 -2.49
N SER A 73 -17.53 -8.04 -2.94
CA SER A 73 -18.08 -6.74 -3.33
C SER A 73 -18.86 -6.08 -2.20
N TYR A 74 -18.57 -4.80 -1.96
CA TYR A 74 -19.15 -3.96 -0.93
C TYR A 74 -19.74 -2.71 -1.57
N VAL A 75 -20.90 -2.26 -1.11
CA VAL A 75 -21.54 -1.04 -1.60
C VAL A 75 -21.66 -0.05 -0.45
N LEU A 76 -21.09 1.14 -0.62
CA LEU A 76 -21.24 2.23 0.32
C LEU A 76 -22.36 3.15 -0.14
N MET A 77 -23.36 3.33 0.72
CA MET A 77 -24.53 4.18 0.48
C MET A 77 -24.54 5.35 1.45
N GLY A 78 -24.90 6.52 0.95
CA GLY A 78 -25.17 7.70 1.78
C GLY A 78 -26.58 7.68 2.37
N ASP A 79 -26.83 8.57 3.32
CA ASP A 79 -28.15 8.75 3.93
C ASP A 79 -29.20 9.19 2.91
N GLU A 80 -30.42 8.65 3.03
CA GLU A 80 -31.55 9.05 2.19
C GLU A 80 -31.83 10.56 2.33
N GLY A 81 -31.93 11.25 1.18
CA GLY A 81 -32.25 12.67 1.14
C GLY A 81 -31.07 13.61 1.38
N VAL A 82 -29.86 13.09 1.59
CA VAL A 82 -28.62 13.89 1.61
C VAL A 82 -28.06 13.98 0.20
N ALA A 83 -27.72 15.21 -0.24
CA ALA A 83 -27.07 15.40 -1.52
C ALA A 83 -25.67 14.76 -1.49
N VAL A 84 -25.46 13.78 -2.36
CA VAL A 84 -24.17 13.10 -2.53
C VAL A 84 -23.19 14.06 -3.22
N PRO A 85 -22.00 14.34 -2.65
CA PRO A 85 -21.02 15.18 -3.31
C PRO A 85 -20.42 14.50 -4.55
N GLU A 86 -20.03 15.29 -5.56
CA GLU A 86 -19.40 14.75 -6.79
C GLU A 86 -18.07 14.08 -6.50
N THR A 87 -17.33 14.60 -5.53
CA THR A 87 -16.10 14.00 -5.01
C THR A 87 -16.11 13.92 -3.50
N PHE A 88 -15.38 12.97 -2.94
CA PHE A 88 -15.26 12.74 -1.50
C PHE A 88 -13.88 12.22 -1.12
N GLN A 89 -13.68 11.92 0.16
CA GLN A 89 -12.51 11.24 0.68
C GLN A 89 -12.86 9.77 0.90
N VAL A 90 -12.04 8.85 0.39
CA VAL A 90 -12.16 7.42 0.69
C VAL A 90 -11.03 7.02 1.60
N SER A 91 -11.36 6.36 2.70
CA SER A 91 -10.38 5.83 3.65
C SER A 91 -10.50 4.32 3.73
N ILE A 92 -9.37 3.66 3.61
CA ILE A 92 -9.23 2.21 3.73
C ILE A 92 -8.41 1.95 4.98
N LEU A 93 -8.95 1.16 5.89
CA LEU A 93 -8.26 0.67 7.06
C LEU A 93 -8.06 -0.83 6.90
N HIS A 94 -6.81 -1.26 7.02
CA HIS A 94 -6.45 -2.68 7.04
C HIS A 94 -5.40 -2.96 8.11
N PHE A 95 -5.21 -4.24 8.40
CA PHE A 95 -4.23 -4.72 9.37
C PHE A 95 -3.05 -5.33 8.64
N ASP A 96 -1.87 -5.03 9.17
CA ASP A 96 -0.67 -5.77 8.85
C ASP A 96 -0.09 -6.35 10.14
N ILE A 97 0.54 -7.52 10.01
CA ILE A 97 1.28 -8.14 11.11
C ILE A 97 2.76 -7.92 10.83
N TYR A 98 3.39 -7.09 11.65
CA TYR A 98 4.83 -6.85 11.56
C TYR A 98 5.54 -7.48 12.76
N TRP A 99 6.31 -8.54 12.49
CA TRP A 99 7.10 -9.32 13.43
C TRP A 99 6.32 -9.97 14.58
N HIS A 100 5.73 -9.20 15.50
CA HIS A 100 4.82 -9.66 16.54
C HIS A 100 3.79 -8.60 16.96
N SER A 101 3.69 -7.50 16.21
CA SER A 101 2.80 -6.38 16.50
C SER A 101 1.73 -6.25 15.42
N ILE A 102 0.52 -5.89 15.84
CA ILE A 102 -0.54 -5.48 14.93
C ILE A 102 -0.25 -4.04 14.53
N LEU A 103 -0.11 -3.82 13.24
CA LEU A 103 0.01 -2.51 12.63
C LEU A 103 -1.35 -2.14 12.03
N LEU A 104 -1.88 -1.00 12.45
CA LEU A 104 -3.09 -0.43 11.89
C LEU A 104 -2.71 0.57 10.80
N ASN A 105 -3.05 0.26 9.55
CA ASN A 105 -2.74 1.14 8.42
C ASN A 105 -4.05 1.73 7.88
N ILE A 106 -4.11 3.06 7.83
CA ILE A 106 -5.18 3.81 7.21
C ILE A 106 -4.61 4.58 6.01
N GLN A 107 -5.22 4.40 4.85
CA GLN A 107 -4.92 5.18 3.66
C GLN A 107 -6.15 5.99 3.28
N THR A 108 -6.00 7.31 3.16
CA THR A 108 -7.06 8.19 2.69
C THR A 108 -6.71 8.78 1.34
N PHE A 109 -7.59 8.64 0.37
CA PHE A 109 -7.51 9.28 -0.93
C PHE A 109 -8.52 10.41 -0.98
N GLN A 110 -8.08 11.64 -1.26
CA GLN A 110 -8.95 12.80 -1.42
C GLN A 110 -9.46 12.92 -2.87
N GLN A 111 -10.48 13.76 -3.09
CA GLN A 111 -11.04 14.10 -4.41
C GLN A 111 -11.42 12.88 -5.27
N VAL A 112 -11.92 11.85 -4.60
CA VAL A 112 -12.36 10.60 -5.23
C VAL A 112 -13.73 10.80 -5.86
N SER A 113 -13.90 10.44 -7.14
CA SER A 113 -15.19 10.44 -7.83
C SER A 113 -16.03 9.20 -7.49
N ARG A 114 -17.33 9.30 -7.75
CA ARG A 114 -18.27 8.15 -7.73
C ARG A 114 -17.87 7.16 -8.84
N ASP A 115 -17.21 6.09 -8.48
CA ASP A 115 -16.84 4.99 -9.39
C ASP A 115 -16.72 3.67 -8.62
N SER A 116 -16.59 2.55 -9.32
CA SER A 116 -16.34 1.25 -8.73
C SER A 116 -14.83 1.03 -8.53
N TRP A 117 -14.43 0.62 -7.32
CA TRP A 117 -13.05 0.34 -6.97
C TRP A 117 -12.78 -1.16 -6.94
N LYS A 118 -11.58 -1.55 -7.34
CA LYS A 118 -11.05 -2.89 -7.11
C LYS A 118 -9.75 -2.79 -6.34
N ILE A 119 -9.69 -3.40 -5.16
CA ILE A 119 -8.56 -3.27 -4.24
C ILE A 119 -8.04 -4.68 -3.90
N GLY A 120 -6.80 -4.95 -4.29
CA GLY A 120 -6.13 -6.22 -4.02
C GLY A 120 -5.33 -6.17 -2.72
N GLY A 121 -5.30 -7.28 -1.98
CA GLY A 121 -4.36 -7.47 -0.89
C GLY A 121 -2.91 -7.53 -1.37
N SER A 122 -2.00 -7.17 -0.49
CA SER A 122 -0.57 -7.07 -0.79
C SER A 122 0.19 -8.36 -0.47
N ASN A 123 -0.36 -9.33 0.26
CA ASN A 123 0.39 -10.51 0.70
C ASN A 123 -0.36 -11.81 0.36
N PRO A 124 0.23 -12.71 -0.46
CA PRO A 124 -0.32 -14.04 -0.67
C PRO A 124 -0.16 -14.88 0.61
N ASP A 125 -1.01 -15.91 0.74
CA ASP A 125 -0.92 -16.85 1.84
C ASP A 125 0.40 -17.63 1.81
N THR A 126 1.00 -17.82 2.98
CA THR A 126 2.13 -18.74 3.13
C THR A 126 1.61 -20.18 3.09
N ILE A 127 2.00 -20.94 2.07
CA ILE A 127 1.58 -22.34 1.91
C ILE A 127 2.51 -23.34 2.62
N GLY A 128 3.64 -22.86 3.15
CA GLY A 128 4.57 -23.64 3.95
C GLY A 128 5.96 -23.03 3.99
N THR A 129 6.94 -23.81 4.44
CA THR A 129 8.33 -23.36 4.53
C THR A 129 9.28 -24.37 3.90
N VAL A 130 10.40 -23.90 3.37
CA VAL A 130 11.55 -24.71 2.96
C VAL A 130 12.71 -24.46 3.92
N LYS A 131 13.53 -25.47 4.19
CA LYS A 131 14.77 -25.32 4.97
C LYS A 131 15.97 -25.41 4.04
N VAL A 132 16.86 -24.43 4.10
CA VAL A 132 18.12 -24.40 3.34
C VAL A 132 19.26 -24.84 4.25
N GLU A 133 20.10 -25.78 3.78
CA GLU A 133 21.32 -26.22 4.47
C GLU A 133 22.56 -25.92 3.65
N TYR A 134 23.62 -25.47 4.32
CA TYR A 134 24.85 -25.04 3.66
C TYR A 134 25.92 -26.13 3.71
N ALA A 135 26.59 -26.34 2.58
CA ALA A 135 27.78 -27.16 2.44
C ALA A 135 28.93 -26.30 1.89
N ASN A 136 30.16 -26.58 2.34
CA ASN A 136 31.38 -25.91 1.89
C ASN A 136 31.36 -24.37 2.03
N LEU A 137 30.63 -23.84 3.01
CA LEU A 137 30.59 -22.41 3.30
C LEU A 137 32.01 -21.91 3.68
N PRO A 138 32.60 -20.96 2.93
CA PRO A 138 33.96 -20.52 3.20
C PRO A 138 34.05 -19.69 4.49
N ASP A 139 35.24 -19.70 5.10
CA ASP A 139 35.53 -18.83 6.24
C ASP A 139 35.42 -17.35 5.85
N GLY A 140 34.80 -16.54 6.71
CA GLY A 140 34.65 -15.10 6.45
C GLY A 140 33.67 -14.73 5.32
N HIS A 141 32.74 -15.63 4.98
CA HIS A 141 31.69 -15.49 3.95
C HIS A 141 30.78 -14.25 4.10
N GLY A 142 30.74 -13.62 5.28
CA GLY A 142 29.89 -12.46 5.54
C GLY A 142 28.39 -12.83 5.60
N ALA A 143 27.51 -11.89 5.27
CA ALA A 143 26.07 -12.17 5.26
C ALA A 143 25.70 -13.01 4.02
N ILE A 144 24.91 -14.07 4.25
CA ILE A 144 24.25 -14.84 3.20
C ILE A 144 22.83 -14.33 3.05
N LEU A 145 22.47 -13.93 1.84
CA LEU A 145 21.11 -13.51 1.51
C LEU A 145 20.35 -14.70 0.96
N LEU A 146 19.19 -14.97 1.54
CA LEU A 146 18.25 -16.00 1.11
C LEU A 146 16.94 -15.36 0.71
N SER A 147 16.40 -15.75 -0.46
CA SER A 147 15.12 -15.22 -0.93
C SER A 147 14.31 -16.23 -1.74
N THR A 148 12.99 -16.13 -1.62
CA THR A 148 11.95 -16.80 -2.41
C THR A 148 11.01 -15.72 -2.96
N PRO A 149 10.27 -15.96 -4.07
CA PRO A 149 9.30 -14.99 -4.53
C PRO A 149 8.29 -14.70 -3.44
N GLY A 150 8.08 -13.42 -3.17
CA GLY A 150 7.08 -12.98 -2.22
C GLY A 150 7.47 -11.69 -1.53
N TYR A 151 6.67 -11.32 -0.54
CA TYR A 151 6.81 -10.06 0.16
C TYR A 151 7.59 -10.32 1.44
N TYR A 152 8.69 -9.57 1.63
CA TYR A 152 9.52 -9.62 2.84
C TYR A 152 10.30 -10.93 3.09
N ASN A 153 10.50 -11.77 2.07
CA ASN A 153 11.31 -13.00 2.17
C ASN A 153 12.81 -12.73 2.08
N LEU A 154 13.33 -11.93 3.00
CA LEU A 154 14.76 -11.80 3.19
C LEU A 154 15.13 -12.44 4.52
N THR A 155 15.96 -13.46 4.47
CA THR A 155 16.71 -13.88 5.66
C THR A 155 18.20 -13.66 5.41
N ALA A 156 18.82 -12.84 6.25
CA ALA A 156 20.26 -12.69 6.30
C ALA A 156 20.79 -13.52 7.48
N SER A 157 21.34 -14.70 7.21
CA SER A 157 21.79 -15.62 8.28
C SER A 157 22.98 -16.46 7.86
N ALA A 158 23.97 -16.56 8.74
CA ALA A 158 25.10 -17.47 8.60
C ALA A 158 24.69 -18.95 8.86
N ASN A 159 23.47 -19.19 9.36
CA ASN A 159 22.98 -20.52 9.71
C ASN A 159 21.87 -20.99 8.76
N PRO A 160 21.67 -22.32 8.64
CA PRO A 160 20.50 -22.90 7.97
C PRO A 160 19.21 -22.21 8.40
N SER A 161 18.46 -21.71 7.42
CA SER A 161 17.29 -20.88 7.69
C SER A 161 16.07 -21.40 6.95
N LYS A 162 14.90 -21.07 7.49
CA LYS A 162 13.61 -21.38 6.88
C LYS A 162 13.15 -20.20 6.05
N LEU A 163 12.65 -20.48 4.85
CA LEU A 163 12.02 -19.47 3.99
C LEU A 163 10.55 -19.83 3.81
N ASN A 164 9.68 -18.83 3.83
CA ASN A 164 8.28 -18.99 3.50
C ASN A 164 8.13 -19.22 1.99
N LEU A 165 7.18 -20.07 1.63
CA LEU A 165 6.76 -20.31 0.25
C LEU A 165 5.33 -19.82 0.08
N TYR A 166 5.06 -19.23 -1.07
CA TYR A 166 3.75 -18.64 -1.39
C TYR A 166 3.11 -19.35 -2.58
N ARG A 167 3.89 -20.09 -3.37
CA ARG A 167 3.42 -20.96 -4.44
C ARG A 167 4.15 -22.29 -4.40
N ASN A 168 3.51 -23.32 -4.93
CA ASN A 168 4.19 -24.59 -5.15
C ASN A 168 5.23 -24.41 -6.26
N ASN A 169 6.41 -25.01 -6.10
CA ASN A 169 7.52 -24.91 -7.04
C ASN A 169 8.10 -23.50 -7.15
N ASP A 170 8.06 -22.72 -6.06
CA ASP A 170 8.79 -21.46 -5.97
C ASP A 170 10.30 -21.72 -6.09
N PRO A 171 11.08 -20.84 -6.75
CA PRO A 171 12.52 -20.89 -6.71
C PRO A 171 13.09 -20.38 -5.37
N VAL A 172 14.33 -20.75 -5.10
CA VAL A 172 15.14 -20.22 -3.99
C VAL A 172 16.42 -19.61 -4.55
N LEU A 173 16.67 -18.36 -4.17
CA LEU A 173 17.92 -17.64 -4.40
C LEU A 173 18.77 -17.67 -3.14
N VAL A 174 20.02 -18.10 -3.26
CA VAL A 174 21.04 -17.95 -2.22
C VAL A 174 22.16 -17.10 -2.77
N LYS A 175 22.53 -16.04 -2.06
CA LYS A 175 23.60 -15.11 -2.43
C LYS A 175 24.68 -15.08 -1.36
N GLN A 176 25.91 -15.27 -1.81
CA GLN A 176 27.10 -14.93 -1.05
C GLN A 176 27.56 -13.53 -1.45
N GLN A 177 27.45 -12.57 -0.54
CA GLN A 177 27.85 -11.18 -0.84
C GLN A 177 29.38 -11.01 -0.89
N LYS A 178 30.10 -11.71 -0.01
CA LYS A 178 31.56 -11.59 0.13
C LYS A 178 32.26 -12.88 -0.34
N HIS A 179 32.90 -12.80 -1.49
CA HIS A 179 33.77 -13.84 -2.04
C HIS A 179 34.98 -13.16 -2.72
N ALA A 180 36.11 -13.85 -2.84
CA ALA A 180 37.38 -13.29 -3.32
C ALA A 180 37.25 -12.56 -4.69
N ASP A 181 36.47 -13.15 -5.60
CA ASP A 181 36.25 -12.62 -6.96
C ASP A 181 34.94 -11.82 -7.12
N GLY A 182 34.32 -11.35 -6.03
CA GLY A 182 33.04 -10.64 -6.06
C GLY A 182 31.81 -11.52 -5.74
N PRO A 183 30.59 -10.95 -5.68
CA PRO A 183 29.39 -11.65 -5.24
C PRO A 183 29.07 -12.90 -6.08
N ARG A 184 28.52 -13.93 -5.44
CA ARG A 184 28.11 -15.18 -6.11
C ARG A 184 26.71 -15.63 -5.72
N TYR A 185 26.08 -16.42 -6.57
CA TYR A 185 24.72 -16.91 -6.40
C TYR A 185 24.59 -18.41 -6.60
N PHE A 186 23.61 -18.99 -5.92
CA PHE A 186 23.08 -20.32 -6.18
C PHE A 186 21.57 -20.20 -6.41
N TRP A 187 21.07 -20.92 -7.40
CA TRP A 187 19.65 -20.89 -7.78
C TRP A 187 19.08 -22.30 -7.72
N ILE A 188 17.95 -22.45 -7.02
CA ILE A 188 17.13 -23.66 -7.08
C ILE A 188 15.84 -23.29 -7.78
N ASP A 189 15.53 -23.96 -8.89
CA ASP A 189 14.39 -23.58 -9.73
C ASP A 189 13.03 -23.90 -9.09
N GLN A 190 12.93 -24.98 -8.32
CA GLN A 190 11.67 -25.44 -7.76
C GLN A 190 11.88 -26.08 -6.40
N VAL A 191 11.20 -25.55 -5.38
CA VAL A 191 11.10 -26.16 -4.06
C VAL A 191 9.64 -26.34 -3.64
N VAL A 192 9.41 -27.28 -2.73
CA VAL A 192 8.08 -27.55 -2.16
C VAL A 192 8.09 -27.41 -0.64
N PRO A 193 6.94 -27.12 0.00
CA PRO A 193 6.82 -27.09 1.45
C PRO A 193 7.38 -28.33 2.15
N GLY A 194 8.15 -28.12 3.22
CA GLY A 194 8.78 -29.17 4.01
C GLY A 194 10.09 -29.72 3.43
N GLN A 195 10.48 -29.30 2.23
CA GLN A 195 11.72 -29.74 1.60
C GLN A 195 12.96 -29.23 2.36
N LEU A 196 13.99 -30.08 2.36
CA LEU A 196 15.35 -29.72 2.74
C LEU A 196 16.18 -29.48 1.47
N VAL A 197 16.78 -28.30 1.36
CA VAL A 197 17.51 -27.89 0.16
C VAL A 197 19.00 -27.73 0.49
N PRO A 198 19.87 -28.65 0.04
CA PRO A 198 21.31 -28.51 0.22
C PRO A 198 21.87 -27.50 -0.79
N VAL A 199 22.70 -26.58 -0.30
CA VAL A 199 23.39 -25.55 -1.09
C VAL A 199 24.88 -25.71 -0.90
N ASP A 200 25.55 -26.10 -1.98
CA ASP A 200 27.02 -26.19 -2.02
C ASP A 200 27.61 -24.87 -2.51
N PHE A 201 28.35 -24.19 -1.64
CA PHE A 201 28.96 -22.90 -1.95
C PHE A 201 30.06 -23.00 -3.03
N ASN A 202 30.62 -24.18 -3.26
CA ASN A 202 31.56 -24.41 -4.37
C ASN A 202 30.87 -24.38 -5.74
N ALA A 203 29.56 -24.62 -5.78
CA ALA A 203 28.76 -24.64 -7.01
C ALA A 203 28.14 -23.26 -7.33
N MET A 204 28.44 -22.22 -6.55
CA MET A 204 27.91 -20.89 -6.80
C MET A 204 28.55 -20.26 -8.04
N VAL A 205 27.72 -19.56 -8.82
CA VAL A 205 28.12 -18.87 -10.04
C VAL A 205 28.35 -17.38 -9.78
N PRO A 206 29.24 -16.71 -10.54
CA PRO A 206 29.44 -15.26 -10.42
C PRO A 206 28.15 -14.47 -10.68
N ALA A 207 27.98 -13.39 -9.92
CA ALA A 207 26.98 -12.36 -10.18
C ALA A 207 27.27 -11.60 -11.48
N ALA A 208 26.21 -11.19 -12.18
CA ALA A 208 26.32 -10.02 -13.04
C ALA A 208 26.37 -8.76 -12.16
N GLU A 209 27.08 -7.74 -12.62
CA GLU A 209 27.14 -6.44 -11.95
C GLU A 209 26.66 -5.32 -12.87
N GLN A 210 25.93 -4.36 -12.29
CA GLN A 210 25.56 -3.11 -12.95
C GLN A 210 25.64 -1.98 -11.92
N SER A 211 25.94 -0.76 -12.37
CA SER A 211 25.98 0.39 -11.48
C SER A 211 24.87 1.40 -11.81
N THR A 212 24.36 2.06 -10.78
CA THR A 212 23.53 3.27 -10.89
C THR A 212 24.32 4.44 -10.35
N SER A 213 24.53 5.50 -11.14
CA SER A 213 25.19 6.72 -10.67
C SER A 213 24.27 7.55 -9.77
N LEU A 214 24.85 8.16 -8.74
CA LEU A 214 24.16 9.04 -7.79
C LEU A 214 24.43 10.52 -8.12
N PRO A 215 23.50 11.43 -7.82
CA PRO A 215 23.64 12.85 -8.13
C PRO A 215 24.67 13.59 -7.25
N PHE A 216 25.12 12.97 -6.15
CA PHE A 216 26.12 13.50 -5.23
C PHE A 216 26.76 12.35 -4.43
N ASP A 217 27.88 12.62 -3.77
CA ASP A 217 28.52 11.67 -2.86
C ASP A 217 27.65 11.43 -1.63
N VAL A 218 27.39 10.16 -1.31
CA VAL A 218 26.64 9.74 -0.11
C VAL A 218 27.46 8.76 0.72
N ALA A 219 27.42 8.91 2.04
CA ALA A 219 28.03 7.96 2.97
C ALA A 219 27.06 6.83 3.35
N PHE A 220 25.76 7.11 3.28
CA PHE A 220 24.68 6.21 3.65
C PHE A 220 23.60 6.30 2.58
N CYS A 221 23.15 5.16 2.08
CA CYS A 221 22.00 5.03 1.20
C CYS A 221 21.27 3.74 1.56
N GLU A 222 19.96 3.73 1.44
CA GLU A 222 19.17 2.50 1.56
C GLU A 222 18.75 2.13 0.14
N ALA A 223 19.23 1.01 -0.36
CA ALA A 223 19.01 0.61 -1.73
C ALA A 223 18.68 -0.87 -1.78
N SER A 224 17.68 -1.23 -2.57
CA SER A 224 17.28 -2.62 -2.77
C SER A 224 17.03 -2.90 -4.24
N LEU A 225 17.38 -4.13 -4.63
CA LEU A 225 17.08 -4.69 -5.93
C LEU A 225 16.34 -5.99 -5.74
N SER A 226 15.17 -6.07 -6.34
CA SER A 226 14.45 -7.32 -6.50
C SER A 226 14.31 -7.68 -7.97
N GLY A 227 14.47 -8.96 -8.28
CA GLY A 227 14.32 -9.48 -9.64
C GLY A 227 12.99 -10.19 -9.84
N PHE A 228 12.50 -10.18 -11.06
CA PHE A 228 11.35 -10.94 -11.52
C PHE A 228 11.80 -11.95 -12.59
N GLN A 229 11.36 -13.19 -12.48
CA GLN A 229 11.65 -14.23 -13.48
C GLN A 229 10.88 -14.04 -14.80
N GLN A 230 9.85 -13.19 -14.76
CA GLN A 230 9.02 -12.82 -15.90
C GLN A 230 8.90 -11.29 -15.94
N ALA A 231 8.42 -10.75 -17.06
CA ALA A 231 8.12 -9.33 -17.15
C ALA A 231 7.19 -8.91 -16.01
N PHE A 232 7.42 -7.74 -15.42
CA PHE A 232 6.64 -7.28 -14.29
C PHE A 232 5.14 -7.21 -14.63
N THR A 233 4.33 -7.77 -13.74
CA THR A 233 2.88 -7.60 -13.71
C THR A 233 2.42 -7.25 -12.28
N PRO A 234 1.24 -6.63 -12.12
CA PRO A 234 0.59 -6.43 -10.82
C PRO A 234 0.55 -7.62 -9.87
N GLU A 235 0.59 -8.85 -10.39
CA GLU A 235 0.54 -10.11 -9.61
C GLU A 235 1.91 -10.78 -9.46
N SER A 236 2.95 -10.21 -10.06
CA SER A 236 4.31 -10.73 -9.98
C SER A 236 4.85 -10.59 -8.57
N LEU A 237 5.51 -11.66 -8.11
CA LEU A 237 6.17 -11.71 -6.81
C LEU A 237 7.68 -11.47 -7.01
N PRO A 238 8.23 -10.38 -6.45
CA PRO A 238 9.65 -10.11 -6.56
C PRO A 238 10.47 -11.08 -5.71
N MET A 239 11.73 -11.28 -6.09
CA MET A 239 12.76 -11.92 -5.26
C MET A 239 13.84 -10.90 -4.93
N VAL A 240 14.06 -10.64 -3.65
CA VAL A 240 15.13 -9.73 -3.22
C VAL A 240 16.46 -10.38 -3.57
N CYS A 241 17.31 -9.67 -4.32
CA CYS A 241 18.60 -10.20 -4.78
C CYS A 241 19.79 -9.29 -4.41
N HIS A 242 19.52 -8.06 -3.96
CA HIS A 242 20.52 -7.14 -3.44
C HIS A 242 19.90 -6.18 -2.43
N ILE A 243 20.64 -5.89 -1.36
CA ILE A 243 20.38 -4.76 -0.47
C ILE A 243 21.73 -4.10 -0.13
N ASP A 244 21.76 -2.77 -0.17
CA ASP A 244 22.87 -1.93 0.25
C ASP A 244 22.35 -0.91 1.27
N PHE A 245 23.02 -0.80 2.42
CA PHE A 245 22.72 0.17 3.48
C PHE A 245 23.78 1.27 3.59
N GLY A 246 24.73 1.32 2.66
CA GLY A 246 25.95 2.10 2.79
C GLY A 246 26.83 1.57 3.92
N ASN A 247 28.08 1.99 3.93
CA ASN A 247 29.07 1.57 4.94
C ASN A 247 29.80 2.76 5.59
N GLY A 248 29.28 3.98 5.40
CA GLY A 248 29.89 5.23 5.84
C GLY A 248 30.98 5.76 4.91
N GLN A 249 31.37 5.02 3.87
CA GLN A 249 32.28 5.54 2.84
C GLN A 249 31.51 6.35 1.81
N LEU A 250 32.08 7.49 1.43
CA LEU A 250 31.52 8.32 0.37
C LEU A 250 31.58 7.57 -0.96
N GLN A 251 30.42 7.41 -1.58
CA GLN A 251 30.26 6.82 -2.90
C GLN A 251 29.27 7.65 -3.73
N ASN A 252 29.49 7.66 -5.04
CA ASN A 252 28.62 8.30 -6.02
C ASN A 252 27.97 7.31 -6.99
N PHE A 253 27.97 6.02 -6.63
CA PHE A 253 27.24 4.99 -7.35
C PHE A 253 26.79 3.90 -6.38
N ILE A 254 25.75 3.16 -6.77
CA ILE A 254 25.38 1.89 -6.15
C ILE A 254 25.77 0.78 -7.13
N ARG A 255 26.42 -0.26 -6.63
CA ARG A 255 26.78 -1.43 -7.43
C ARG A 255 25.83 -2.59 -7.15
N TRP A 256 24.98 -2.86 -8.12
CA TRP A 256 24.07 -3.99 -8.10
C TRP A 256 24.78 -5.27 -8.45
N SER A 257 24.32 -6.35 -7.83
CA SER A 257 24.70 -7.71 -8.20
C SER A 257 23.42 -8.53 -8.29
N PHE A 258 23.31 -9.38 -9.30
CA PHE A 258 22.13 -10.21 -9.56
C PHE A 258 22.46 -11.38 -10.52
N PRO A 259 21.66 -12.46 -10.52
CA PRO A 259 21.73 -13.54 -11.51
C PRO A 259 21.06 -13.12 -12.84
N ALA A 260 21.83 -12.60 -13.79
CA ALA A 260 21.30 -12.06 -15.05
C ALA A 260 20.64 -13.11 -15.97
N ASP A 261 20.94 -14.40 -15.79
CA ASP A 261 20.32 -15.50 -16.53
C ASP A 261 18.95 -15.90 -15.98
N ARG A 262 18.55 -15.38 -14.80
CA ARG A 262 17.32 -15.78 -14.09
C ARG A 262 16.25 -14.70 -14.02
N PHE A 263 16.64 -13.43 -14.14
CA PHE A 263 15.72 -12.31 -14.07
C PHE A 263 15.56 -11.62 -15.43
N THR A 264 14.32 -11.36 -15.81
CA THR A 264 13.98 -10.61 -17.03
C THR A 264 13.65 -9.15 -16.74
N ASP A 265 13.31 -8.84 -15.49
CA ASP A 265 12.86 -7.52 -15.06
C ASP A 265 13.24 -7.27 -13.59
N PHE A 266 13.22 -6.01 -13.16
CA PHE A 266 13.63 -5.63 -11.81
C PHE A 266 12.69 -4.61 -11.17
N GLN A 267 12.66 -4.65 -9.85
CA GLN A 267 12.23 -3.55 -9.00
C GLN A 267 13.49 -2.99 -8.32
N THR A 268 13.81 -1.74 -8.60
CA THR A 268 14.90 -1.00 -7.93
C THR A 268 14.28 0.07 -7.04
N GLU A 269 14.67 0.11 -5.77
CA GLU A 269 14.28 1.18 -4.85
C GLU A 269 15.55 1.75 -4.20
N ILE A 270 15.75 3.06 -4.35
CA ILE A 270 16.90 3.78 -3.82
C ILE A 270 16.37 4.94 -2.97
N SER A 271 16.87 5.07 -1.75
CA SER A 271 16.57 6.14 -0.81
C SER A 271 17.88 6.78 -0.37
N LEU A 272 18.04 8.07 -0.70
CA LEU A 272 19.25 8.85 -0.44
C LEU A 272 18.95 9.95 0.58
N PRO A 273 19.82 10.16 1.59
CA PRO A 273 19.72 11.33 2.46
C PRO A 273 19.90 12.62 1.67
N ASP A 274 19.12 13.64 2.01
CA ASP A 274 19.37 14.99 1.52
C ASP A 274 20.64 15.54 2.19
N PRO A 275 21.69 15.92 1.42
CA PRO A 275 22.95 16.41 1.99
C PRO A 275 22.79 17.71 2.78
N LEU A 276 21.73 18.48 2.56
CA LEU A 276 21.44 19.72 3.28
C LEU A 276 20.52 19.50 4.49
N ALA A 277 19.83 18.36 4.55
CA ALA A 277 18.89 18.01 5.61
C ALA A 277 18.85 16.48 5.76
N ILE A 278 19.83 15.91 6.46
CA ILE A 278 20.08 14.45 6.51
C ILE A 278 18.93 13.58 7.01
N ASP A 279 17.87 14.16 7.58
CA ASP A 279 16.65 13.44 7.96
C ASP A 279 15.67 13.28 6.77
N ASN A 280 15.76 14.18 5.80
CA ASN A 280 14.99 14.14 4.56
C ASN A 280 15.59 13.12 3.58
N ARG A 281 14.77 12.68 2.63
CA ARG A 281 15.14 11.64 1.68
C ARG A 281 14.68 11.96 0.27
N PHE A 282 15.56 11.72 -0.70
CA PHE A 282 15.17 11.52 -2.10
C PHE A 282 14.93 10.03 -2.32
N ILE A 283 13.84 9.67 -2.99
CA ILE A 283 13.46 8.28 -3.24
C ILE A 283 13.24 8.10 -4.74
N ASP A 284 13.83 7.08 -5.34
CA ASP A 284 13.61 6.67 -6.73
C ASP A 284 13.24 5.18 -6.73
N ARG A 285 12.03 4.89 -7.24
CA ARG A 285 11.51 3.54 -7.44
C ARG A 285 11.30 3.29 -8.92
N ASN A 286 11.87 2.20 -9.41
CA ASN A 286 11.79 1.77 -10.80
C ASN A 286 11.30 0.33 -10.91
N PHE A 287 10.35 0.07 -11.78
CA PHE A 287 9.99 -1.23 -12.33
C PHE A 287 10.42 -1.25 -13.78
N GLY A 288 11.20 -2.25 -14.16
CA GLY A 288 11.87 -2.27 -15.45
C GLY A 288 13.34 -2.67 -15.35
N PRO A 289 14.12 -2.36 -16.39
CA PRO A 289 15.57 -2.44 -16.35
C PRO A 289 16.15 -1.62 -15.18
N ILE A 290 17.25 -2.11 -14.61
CA ILE A 290 18.00 -1.39 -13.56
C ILE A 290 18.40 -0.01 -14.11
N PRO A 291 18.09 1.11 -13.41
CA PRO A 291 18.36 2.44 -13.92
C PRO A 291 19.86 2.73 -13.97
N ALA A 292 20.34 3.41 -15.02
CA ALA A 292 21.75 3.81 -15.11
C ALA A 292 22.10 4.97 -14.17
N ALA A 293 21.13 5.79 -13.79
CA ALA A 293 21.29 6.93 -12.90
C ALA A 293 20.07 7.09 -11.99
N PHE A 294 20.31 7.57 -10.77
CA PHE A 294 19.27 7.99 -9.85
C PHE A 294 18.65 9.31 -10.32
N ASN A 295 17.34 9.37 -10.35
CA ASN A 295 16.62 10.57 -10.75
C ASN A 295 16.14 11.31 -9.51
N LYS A 296 16.80 12.42 -9.21
CA LYS A 296 16.42 13.28 -8.10
C LYS A 296 15.20 14.13 -8.49
N LEU A 297 14.17 14.12 -7.64
CA LEU A 297 13.04 15.06 -7.74
C LEU A 297 13.44 16.42 -7.17
N ASP A 298 13.32 17.49 -7.96
CA ASP A 298 13.66 18.87 -7.54
C ASP A 298 12.39 19.62 -7.13
N VAL A 299 12.10 19.60 -5.84
CA VAL A 299 10.83 20.07 -5.25
C VAL A 299 11.09 20.67 -3.88
N GLY A 300 10.23 21.60 -3.49
CA GLY A 300 10.24 22.22 -2.17
C GLY A 300 9.05 21.75 -1.33
N ILE A 301 9.30 21.48 -0.05
CA ILE A 301 8.27 21.24 0.96
C ILE A 301 8.51 22.19 2.12
N ASP A 302 7.54 23.06 2.39
CA ASP A 302 7.47 23.90 3.57
C ASP A 302 6.23 23.55 4.41
N ILE A 303 6.42 23.28 5.69
CA ILE A 303 5.35 22.89 6.61
C ILE A 303 5.04 24.12 7.44
N VAL A 304 3.95 24.80 7.10
CA VAL A 304 3.52 26.05 7.72
C VAL A 304 3.00 25.79 9.14
N SER A 305 2.22 24.71 9.30
CA SER A 305 1.75 24.22 10.59
C SER A 305 1.36 22.75 10.49
N GLY A 306 1.64 21.95 11.52
CA GLY A 306 1.24 20.54 11.57
C GLY A 306 1.04 20.08 13.00
N ALA A 307 -0.14 20.36 13.56
CA ALA A 307 -0.50 19.98 14.92
C ALA A 307 -1.91 19.36 14.94
N GLY A 308 -2.02 18.17 15.52
CA GLY A 308 -3.27 17.41 15.54
C GLY A 308 -3.68 16.91 14.14
N PRO A 309 -4.98 16.91 13.80
CA PRO A 309 -5.49 16.27 12.58
C PRO A 309 -5.36 17.14 11.32
N GLU A 310 -4.64 18.25 11.37
CA GLU A 310 -4.53 19.20 10.26
C GLU A 310 -3.07 19.60 10.00
N VAL A 311 -2.70 19.62 8.73
CA VAL A 311 -1.42 20.17 8.26
C VAL A 311 -1.68 21.22 7.19
N LYS A 312 -0.92 22.32 7.27
CA LYS A 312 -0.82 23.36 6.24
C LYS A 312 0.58 23.36 5.69
N LEU A 313 0.67 23.43 4.38
CA LEU A 313 1.91 23.26 3.65
C LEU A 313 1.96 24.19 2.43
N ASN A 314 3.18 24.56 2.07
CA ASN A 314 3.48 25.17 0.79
C ASN A 314 4.46 24.25 0.07
N THR A 315 4.13 23.88 -1.15
CA THR A 315 4.96 23.04 -2.01
C THR A 315 5.35 23.80 -3.26
N SER A 316 6.47 23.40 -3.87
CA SER A 316 6.94 23.95 -5.14
C SER A 316 7.63 22.87 -5.97
N GLY A 317 7.79 23.14 -7.26
CA GLY A 317 8.32 22.20 -8.24
C GLY A 317 7.23 21.33 -8.87
N ASP A 318 7.64 20.41 -9.74
CA ASP A 318 6.75 19.57 -10.52
C ASP A 318 6.61 18.19 -9.86
N PHE A 319 5.39 17.86 -9.43
CA PHE A 319 5.00 16.56 -8.87
C PHE A 319 3.48 16.40 -9.05
N ASN A 320 2.94 15.18 -9.05
CA ASN A 320 1.50 14.98 -9.26
C ASN A 320 0.74 14.56 -8.01
N VAL A 321 1.43 14.03 -7.00
CA VAL A 321 0.79 13.50 -5.79
C VAL A 321 1.53 13.96 -4.54
N LEU A 322 0.77 14.40 -3.55
CA LEU A 322 1.27 14.68 -2.21
C LEU A 322 0.80 13.56 -1.27
N ALA A 323 1.73 13.02 -0.48
CA ALA A 323 1.46 12.03 0.55
C ALA A 323 1.86 12.58 1.92
N VAL A 324 0.95 12.55 2.88
CA VAL A 324 1.21 13.01 4.25
C VAL A 324 0.97 11.88 5.21
N LYS A 325 1.99 11.50 5.97
CA LYS A 325 1.89 10.44 6.97
C LYS A 325 1.78 11.01 8.37
N PHE A 326 0.76 10.55 9.06
CA PHE A 326 0.61 10.68 10.50
C PHE A 326 0.83 9.33 11.17
N SER A 327 1.31 9.36 12.40
CA SER A 327 1.46 8.18 13.23
C SER A 327 0.98 8.44 14.65
N ASP A 328 0.52 7.39 15.32
CA ASP A 328 0.29 7.39 16.75
C ASP A 328 0.63 6.01 17.33
N LEU A 329 0.85 5.97 18.65
CA LEU A 329 0.89 4.73 19.40
C LEU A 329 -0.47 4.51 20.05
N GLY A 330 -1.15 3.47 19.59
CA GLY A 330 -2.40 3.02 20.19
C GLY A 330 -2.23 2.64 21.66
N PRO A 331 -3.33 2.60 22.43
CA PRO A 331 -3.32 2.29 23.85
C PRO A 331 -2.79 0.87 24.17
N GLY A 332 -2.77 -0.05 23.19
CA GLY A 332 -2.15 -1.38 23.30
C GLY A 332 -0.74 -1.47 22.72
N GLU A 333 -0.06 -0.33 22.51
CA GLU A 333 1.20 -0.24 21.75
C GLU A 333 1.04 -0.64 20.26
N GLU A 334 -0.19 -0.68 19.73
CA GLU A 334 -0.39 -0.86 18.29
C GLU A 334 0.15 0.37 17.57
N LEU A 335 1.04 0.15 16.59
CA LEU A 335 1.49 1.25 15.75
C LEU A 335 0.38 1.57 14.76
N LEU A 336 -0.01 2.83 14.73
CA LEU A 336 -1.01 3.34 13.80
C LEU A 336 -0.31 4.24 12.80
N ASN A 337 -0.50 3.96 11.52
CA ASN A 337 -0.09 4.82 10.43
C ASN A 337 -1.31 5.30 9.66
N TRP A 338 -1.37 6.59 9.39
CA TRP A 338 -2.38 7.19 8.53
C TRP A 338 -1.71 7.98 7.41
N VAL A 339 -1.77 7.49 6.18
CA VAL A 339 -1.28 8.20 5.00
C VAL A 339 -2.44 8.84 4.25
N VAL A 340 -2.37 10.15 4.01
CA VAL A 340 -3.32 10.87 3.17
C VAL A 340 -2.67 11.21 1.83
N TYR A 341 -3.30 10.80 0.74
CA TYR A 341 -2.95 11.13 -0.64
C TYR A 341 -3.84 12.26 -1.15
N THR A 342 -3.23 13.25 -1.81
CA THR A 342 -3.93 14.42 -2.35
C THR A 342 -3.17 15.04 -3.54
N SER A 343 -3.77 16.06 -4.15
CA SER A 343 -3.22 16.77 -5.30
C SER A 343 -2.00 17.63 -4.97
N ASP A 344 -1.23 17.94 -6.01
CA ASP A 344 -0.10 18.87 -6.02
C ASP A 344 -0.47 20.32 -5.69
N THR A 345 -1.74 20.69 -5.86
CA THR A 345 -2.26 22.02 -5.53
C THR A 345 -2.78 22.16 -4.09
N THR A 346 -2.81 21.06 -3.33
CA THR A 346 -3.39 21.05 -1.98
C THR A 346 -2.46 21.75 -0.99
N THR A 347 -2.96 22.78 -0.31
CA THR A 347 -2.19 23.54 0.71
C THR A 347 -2.61 23.24 2.15
N GLN A 348 -3.71 22.52 2.33
CA GLN A 348 -4.26 22.16 3.63
C GLN A 348 -4.85 20.75 3.56
N ILE A 349 -4.44 19.90 4.50
CA ILE A 349 -4.91 18.53 4.62
C ILE A 349 -5.48 18.34 6.01
N ARG A 350 -6.62 17.65 6.07
CA ARG A 350 -7.30 17.30 7.30
C ARG A 350 -7.59 15.81 7.32
N LEU A 351 -7.27 15.15 8.43
CA LEU A 351 -7.68 13.77 8.68
C LEU A 351 -9.20 13.71 8.83
N PRO A 352 -9.90 12.80 8.13
CA PRO A 352 -11.33 12.63 8.35
C PRO A 352 -11.60 12.07 9.75
N GLU A 353 -12.84 12.24 10.19
CA GLU A 353 -13.36 11.60 11.39
C GLU A 353 -13.32 10.08 11.25
N LEU A 354 -13.14 9.40 12.37
CA LEU A 354 -13.22 7.94 12.43
C LEU A 354 -14.69 7.54 12.67
N PRO A 355 -15.24 6.62 11.86
CA PRO A 355 -16.57 6.06 12.11
C PRO A 355 -16.67 5.40 13.49
N ALA A 356 -17.86 5.45 14.10
CA ALA A 356 -18.12 4.88 15.43
C ALA A 356 -17.72 3.40 15.51
N MET A 357 -18.00 2.61 14.47
CA MET A 357 -17.62 1.19 14.42
C MET A 357 -16.10 0.95 14.56
N ILE A 358 -15.26 1.89 14.13
CA ILE A 358 -13.81 1.81 14.27
C ILE A 358 -13.42 2.24 15.69
N THR A 359 -13.95 3.35 16.20
CA THR A 359 -13.61 3.85 17.55
C THR A 359 -14.15 2.97 18.68
N ASP A 360 -15.25 2.26 18.44
CA ASP A 360 -15.84 1.31 19.38
C ASP A 360 -15.03 0.01 19.44
N PHE A 361 -14.47 -0.41 18.31
CA PHE A 361 -13.60 -1.59 18.25
C PHE A 361 -12.19 -1.27 18.78
N PHE A 362 -11.64 -0.11 18.43
CA PHE A 362 -10.33 0.37 18.87
C PHE A 362 -10.48 1.43 19.96
N THR A 363 -10.86 0.97 21.16
CA THR A 363 -11.07 1.87 22.30
C THR A 363 -9.80 2.64 22.61
N GLY A 364 -9.85 3.97 22.44
CA GLY A 364 -8.71 4.87 22.69
C GLY A 364 -7.97 5.33 21.43
N LEU A 365 -8.32 4.82 20.25
CA LEU A 365 -7.94 5.41 18.98
C LEU A 365 -8.49 6.84 18.89
N ARG A 366 -7.60 7.83 18.77
CA ARG A 366 -7.98 9.24 18.69
C ARG A 366 -7.33 9.88 17.49
N ARG A 367 -8.16 10.45 16.61
CA ARG A 367 -7.67 11.25 15.48
C ARG A 367 -6.81 12.43 15.95
N ASP A 368 -7.14 13.02 17.09
CA ASP A 368 -6.48 14.23 17.57
C ASP A 368 -5.12 13.98 18.26
N SER A 369 -4.75 12.72 18.56
CA SER A 369 -3.42 12.37 19.10
C SER A 369 -2.39 12.10 18.01
N MET A 370 -2.82 12.02 16.74
CA MET A 370 -1.97 11.80 15.58
C MET A 370 -0.86 12.84 15.48
N GLN A 371 0.36 12.36 15.25
CA GLN A 371 1.53 13.20 15.03
C GLN A 371 1.96 13.12 13.59
N LEU A 372 2.27 14.27 12.99
CA LEU A 372 2.83 14.33 11.65
C LEU A 372 4.24 13.72 11.65
N GLU A 373 4.45 12.70 10.82
CA GLU A 373 5.73 12.00 10.69
C GLU A 373 6.52 12.52 9.48
N TYR A 374 5.87 12.63 8.31
CA TYR A 374 6.47 13.21 7.13
C TYR A 374 5.46 13.78 6.14
N VAL A 375 5.95 14.64 5.26
CA VAL A 375 5.30 15.06 4.01
C VAL A 375 6.18 14.63 2.85
N GLU A 376 5.57 14.03 1.83
CA GLU A 376 6.28 13.49 0.67
C GLU A 376 5.60 13.94 -0.63
N THR A 377 6.36 14.57 -1.51
CA THR A 377 5.93 14.86 -2.88
C THR A 377 6.34 13.70 -3.79
N ARG A 378 5.45 13.28 -4.68
CA ARG A 378 5.64 12.14 -5.57
C ARG A 378 5.34 12.52 -7.01
N GLN A 379 6.30 12.26 -7.88
CA GLN A 379 6.16 12.28 -9.33
C GLN A 379 6.09 10.83 -9.81
N TYR A 380 4.87 10.36 -10.06
CA TYR A 380 4.68 9.10 -10.75
C TYR A 380 4.92 9.30 -12.24
N ARG A 381 5.60 8.36 -12.89
CA ARG A 381 5.90 8.50 -14.33
C ARG A 381 4.71 8.16 -15.21
N ASP A 382 3.82 7.33 -14.70
CA ASP A 382 2.69 6.78 -15.43
C ASP A 382 1.44 7.68 -15.37
N PHE A 383 1.47 8.78 -14.58
CA PHE A 383 0.36 9.70 -14.41
C PHE A 383 0.81 11.16 -14.58
N GLN A 384 -0.03 11.96 -15.23
CA GLN A 384 0.18 13.40 -15.43
C GLN A 384 -0.54 14.23 -14.36
N SER A 385 -1.42 13.63 -13.57
CA SER A 385 -2.16 14.34 -12.52
C SER A 385 -2.55 13.42 -11.37
N TYR A 386 -2.89 14.01 -10.23
CA TYR A 386 -3.49 13.28 -9.11
C TYR A 386 -4.78 12.55 -9.54
N GLY A 387 -5.64 13.20 -10.33
CA GLY A 387 -6.89 12.59 -10.82
C GLY A 387 -6.65 11.32 -11.65
N GLU A 388 -5.61 11.30 -12.49
CA GLU A 388 -5.20 10.09 -13.20
C GLU A 388 -4.64 9.01 -12.26
N PHE A 389 -3.84 9.41 -11.27
CA PHE A 389 -3.30 8.51 -10.26
C PHE A 389 -4.42 7.81 -9.47
N VAL A 390 -5.36 8.57 -8.89
CA VAL A 390 -6.48 7.96 -8.18
C VAL A 390 -7.37 7.18 -9.16
N GLY A 391 -7.62 7.73 -10.35
CA GLY A 391 -8.28 7.08 -11.48
C GLY A 391 -7.75 5.67 -11.80
N ALA A 392 -6.43 5.50 -11.71
CA ALA A 392 -5.76 4.26 -12.03
C ALA A 392 -5.81 3.25 -10.88
N MET A 393 -5.80 3.72 -9.61
CA MET A 393 -6.07 2.90 -8.42
C MET A 393 -7.42 2.16 -8.48
N TYR A 394 -8.31 2.53 -9.42
CA TYR A 394 -9.65 1.96 -9.61
C TYR A 394 -9.71 0.74 -10.55
N LYS A 395 -8.60 0.41 -11.23
CA LYS A 395 -8.62 -0.60 -12.30
C LYS A 395 -8.17 -1.98 -11.81
N PRO A 396 -8.81 -3.09 -12.28
CA PRO A 396 -8.40 -4.46 -11.96
C PRO A 396 -6.95 -4.78 -12.34
N ASP A 397 -6.43 -4.10 -13.36
CA ASP A 397 -5.06 -4.28 -13.85
C ASP A 397 -4.05 -3.37 -13.13
N PHE A 398 -4.47 -2.66 -12.08
CA PHE A 398 -3.57 -1.84 -11.30
C PHE A 398 -2.75 -2.71 -10.36
N PRO A 399 -1.45 -2.44 -10.18
CA PRO A 399 -0.67 -3.06 -9.12
C PRO A 399 -1.37 -2.92 -7.76
N ALA A 400 -1.15 -3.86 -6.84
CA ALA A 400 -1.80 -3.94 -5.53
C ALA A 400 -1.51 -2.78 -4.54
N GLY A 401 -1.34 -1.55 -5.03
CA GLY A 401 -1.13 -0.31 -4.30
C GLY A 401 -0.18 0.66 -5.02
N PRO A 402 -0.10 1.92 -4.54
CA PRO A 402 0.80 2.94 -5.10
C PRO A 402 2.28 2.57 -5.01
N GLU A 403 2.62 1.60 -4.17
CA GLU A 403 3.99 1.13 -3.96
C GLU A 403 4.58 0.37 -5.16
N ARG A 404 3.75 -0.04 -6.12
CA ARG A 404 4.16 -0.82 -7.30
C ARG A 404 4.22 0.01 -8.59
N LEU A 405 4.53 1.30 -8.46
CA LEU A 405 4.60 2.25 -9.56
C LEU A 405 5.98 2.87 -9.68
N ASN A 406 6.35 3.24 -10.92
CA ASN A 406 7.53 4.05 -11.17
C ASN A 406 7.35 5.43 -10.55
N MET A 407 8.23 5.80 -9.63
CA MET A 407 8.05 6.99 -8.80
C MET A 407 9.38 7.64 -8.43
N HIS A 408 9.40 8.96 -8.49
CA HIS A 408 10.39 9.79 -7.79
C HIS A 408 9.71 10.52 -6.67
N ALA A 409 10.38 10.67 -5.54
CA ALA A 409 9.83 11.41 -4.42
C ALA A 409 10.87 12.18 -3.64
N TYR A 410 10.41 13.23 -2.96
CA TYR A 410 11.15 13.91 -1.91
C TYR A 410 10.33 13.87 -0.62
N ARG A 411 10.92 13.32 0.44
CA ARG A 411 10.30 13.19 1.75
C ARG A 411 10.96 14.17 2.73
N LYS A 412 10.15 15.06 3.29
CA LYS A 412 10.53 15.91 4.43
C LYS A 412 10.05 15.27 5.72
N VAL A 413 11.00 14.81 6.53
CA VAL A 413 10.70 14.17 7.82
C VAL A 413 10.49 15.25 8.88
N VAL A 414 9.49 15.05 9.74
CA VAL A 414 9.20 15.90 10.89
C VAL A 414 9.84 15.26 12.12
N PRO A 415 10.89 15.88 12.72
CA PRO A 415 11.67 15.26 13.80
C PRO A 415 10.91 14.90 15.08
N GLN A 416 9.65 15.34 15.21
CA GLN A 416 8.81 15.10 16.39
C GLN A 416 8.00 13.79 16.33
N GLY A 417 7.93 13.11 15.18
CA GLY A 417 7.24 11.82 15.07
C GLY A 417 8.08 10.69 15.66
N ILE A 418 7.64 10.15 16.80
CA ILE A 418 7.96 8.85 17.43
C ILE A 418 9.22 8.13 16.86
N ARG A 419 10.40 8.75 16.99
CA ARG A 419 11.67 8.13 16.57
C ARG A 419 12.16 7.03 17.52
N SER A 420 11.50 6.79 18.65
CA SER A 420 12.05 6.01 19.75
C SER A 420 11.69 4.52 19.76
N PHE A 421 10.70 4.05 18.99
CA PHE A 421 10.23 2.67 19.16
C PHE A 421 10.95 1.65 18.26
N LEU A 422 11.31 2.01 17.02
CA LEU A 422 11.90 1.05 16.07
C LEU A 422 13.41 0.82 16.23
N MET A 423 14.12 1.65 17.01
CA MET A 423 15.57 1.50 17.25
C MET A 423 15.92 0.89 18.61
N SER A 424 14.94 0.46 19.42
CA SER A 424 15.18 0.06 20.82
C SER A 424 14.75 -1.37 21.20
N ARG A 425 14.65 -2.29 20.24
CA ARG A 425 14.58 -3.74 20.54
C ARG A 425 15.44 -4.58 19.61
#